data_AF-A0A957FMJ8-F1
#
_entry.id   AF-A0A957FMJ8-F1
#
_cell.length_a   1.000
_cell.length_b   1.000
_cell.length_c   1.000
_cell.angle_alpha   90.00
_cell.angle_beta   90.00
_cell.angle_gamma   90.00
#
_symmetry.space_group_name_H-M   'P 1'
#
loop_
_entity.id
_entity.type
_entity.pdbx_description
1 polymer ?
#
loop_
_entity_poly.entity_id
_entity_poly.type
_entity_poly.pdbx_seq_one_letter_code
_entity_poly.pdbx_strand_id
1 'polypeptide(L)'
;VGSYTEGLSPFGVADMAGNIWEWVNDWYETDYYTLDANRNPKGPPIGTTKVVRGGAWTDAAELTQSFFRLGIYPPTFTHEVVGFRCACDDCLSVPETG
;
A
#
# COMPACT_ATOMS: atom_id res chain seq x y z
N VAL A 1 -9.40 2.86 12.08
CA VAL A 1 -8.15 3.57 11.73
C VAL A 1 -7.73 4.40 12.93
N GLY A 2 -6.45 4.36 13.32
CA GLY A 2 -5.89 5.15 14.42
C GLY A 2 -6.11 4.58 15.81
N SER A 3 -6.47 3.29 15.92
CA SER A 3 -6.70 2.63 17.22
C SER A 3 -5.40 2.38 18.00
N TYR A 4 -4.24 2.36 17.32
CA TYR A 4 -2.93 2.06 17.89
C TYR A 4 -2.02 3.29 17.77
N THR A 5 -2.00 4.14 18.79
CA THR A 5 -1.21 5.39 18.80
C THR A 5 0.30 5.17 18.82
N GLU A 6 0.77 4.05 19.40
CA GLU A 6 2.18 3.64 19.36
C GLU A 6 2.59 3.08 17.99
N GLY A 7 1.63 2.74 17.14
CA GLY A 7 1.84 2.19 15.79
C GLY A 7 1.96 3.24 14.69
N LEU A 8 2.10 4.52 15.05
CA LEU A 8 2.31 5.59 14.08
C LEU A 8 3.68 5.46 13.40
N SER A 9 3.69 5.61 12.09
CA SER A 9 4.94 5.76 11.35
C SER A 9 5.67 7.05 11.76
N PRO A 10 6.97 7.19 11.46
CA PRO A 10 7.70 8.46 11.64
C PRO A 10 7.07 9.66 10.91
N PHE A 11 6.14 9.41 9.97
CA PHE A 11 5.40 10.41 9.22
C PHE A 11 3.97 10.63 9.74
N GLY A 12 3.62 10.07 10.91
CA GLY A 12 2.30 10.22 11.52
C GLY A 12 1.19 9.40 10.87
N VAL A 13 1.53 8.39 10.06
CA VAL A 13 0.55 7.55 9.37
C VAL A 13 0.27 6.29 10.20
N ALA A 14 -1.00 6.07 10.55
CA ALA A 14 -1.46 4.91 11.33
C ALA A 14 -1.80 3.70 10.44
N ASP A 15 -1.79 2.52 11.07
CA ASP A 15 -2.27 1.23 10.53
C ASP A 15 -1.65 0.88 9.16
N MET A 16 -0.35 1.17 8.96
CA MET A 16 0.37 0.77 7.75
C MET A 16 0.82 -0.69 7.78
N ALA A 17 0.76 -1.34 8.94
CA ALA A 17 1.12 -2.74 9.15
C ALA A 17 -0.03 -3.46 9.87
N GLY A 18 -0.72 -4.35 9.16
CA GLY A 18 -1.94 -5.02 9.60
C GLY A 18 -3.20 -4.24 9.28
N ASN A 19 -4.28 -4.58 9.98
CA ASN A 19 -5.66 -4.14 9.68
C ASN A 19 -6.14 -4.70 8.33
N ILE A 20 -5.75 -4.11 7.20
CA ILE A 20 -6.15 -4.56 5.86
C ILE A 20 -4.99 -4.42 4.87
N TRP A 21 -5.01 -5.24 3.83
CA TRP A 21 -4.22 -4.99 2.63
C TRP A 21 -4.68 -3.70 1.95
N GLU A 22 -3.75 -2.91 1.47
CA GLU A 22 -4.03 -1.66 0.78
C GLU A 22 -3.56 -1.70 -0.67
N TRP A 23 -4.49 -1.48 -1.60
CA TRP A 23 -4.18 -1.36 -3.03
C TRP A 23 -3.20 -0.24 -3.33
N VAL A 24 -2.28 -0.52 -4.25
CA VAL A 24 -1.35 0.44 -4.82
C VAL A 24 -1.55 0.50 -6.33
N ASN A 25 -1.32 1.66 -6.94
CA ASN A 25 -1.52 1.86 -8.37
C ASN A 25 -0.58 1.00 -9.25
N ASP A 26 0.58 0.59 -8.74
CA ASP A 26 1.57 -0.20 -9.45
C ASP A 26 1.06 -1.60 -9.86
N TRP A 27 1.47 -2.04 -11.04
CA TRP A 27 1.42 -3.46 -11.41
C TRP A 27 2.49 -4.23 -10.64
N TYR A 28 2.20 -5.47 -10.27
CA TYR A 28 3.15 -6.33 -9.58
C TYR A 28 4.05 -7.05 -10.59
N GLU A 29 5.36 -6.99 -10.38
CA GLU A 29 6.38 -7.76 -11.09
C GLU A 29 7.49 -8.12 -10.09
N THR A 30 7.89 -9.40 -10.11
CA THR A 30 8.77 -9.98 -9.08
C THR A 30 10.18 -9.39 -9.10
N ASP A 31 10.70 -9.13 -10.30
CA ASP A 31 12.05 -8.64 -10.58
C ASP A 31 12.10 -7.14 -10.84
N TYR A 32 10.99 -6.40 -10.63
CA TYR A 32 10.94 -4.94 -10.87
C TYR A 32 12.05 -4.16 -10.15
N TYR A 33 12.45 -4.60 -8.95
CA TYR A 33 13.52 -3.94 -8.18
C TYR A 33 14.94 -4.29 -8.65
N THR A 34 15.10 -5.27 -9.55
CA THR A 34 16.39 -5.54 -10.20
C THR A 34 16.62 -4.65 -11.41
N LEU A 35 15.57 -3.99 -11.90
CA LEU A 35 15.66 -2.95 -12.92
C LEU A 35 16.16 -1.66 -12.27
N ASP A 36 16.82 -0.82 -13.07
CA ASP A 36 17.38 0.43 -12.58
C ASP A 36 16.27 1.33 -12.01
N ALA A 37 16.46 1.78 -10.77
CA ALA A 37 15.42 2.48 -10.01
C ALA A 37 15.31 3.92 -10.50
N ASN A 38 14.41 4.16 -11.45
CA ASN A 38 14.08 5.51 -11.88
C ASN A 38 13.58 6.35 -10.69
N ARG A 39 13.89 7.65 -10.69
CA ARG A 39 13.25 8.61 -9.79
C ARG A 39 11.74 8.62 -10.08
N ASN A 40 10.91 8.39 -9.04
CA ASN A 40 9.46 8.26 -9.15
C ASN A 40 9.03 7.05 -10.02
N PRO A 41 9.41 5.81 -9.63
CA PRO A 41 9.02 4.63 -10.38
C PRO A 41 7.49 4.47 -10.36
N LYS A 42 6.91 4.04 -11.49
CA LYS A 42 5.46 3.86 -11.66
C LYS A 42 5.05 2.39 -11.78
N GLY A 43 5.97 1.48 -11.46
CA GLY A 43 5.81 0.06 -11.71
C GLY A 43 6.00 -0.29 -13.19
N PRO A 44 5.75 -1.56 -13.55
CA PRO A 44 5.65 -2.02 -14.93
C PRO A 44 4.48 -1.31 -15.63
N PRO A 45 4.55 -1.01 -16.94
CA PRO A 45 3.47 -0.33 -17.65
C PRO A 45 2.23 -1.22 -17.84
N ILE A 46 2.41 -2.54 -17.83
CA ILE A 46 1.37 -3.55 -18.05
C ILE A 46 1.58 -4.67 -17.04
N GLY A 47 0.50 -5.23 -16.52
CA GLY A 47 0.56 -6.41 -15.65
C GLY A 47 -0.79 -7.12 -15.58
N THR A 48 -0.80 -8.25 -14.90
CA THR A 48 -2.01 -9.05 -14.62
C THR A 48 -2.49 -8.88 -13.19
N THR A 49 -1.59 -8.54 -12.26
CA THR A 49 -1.88 -8.37 -10.83
C THR A 49 -1.47 -6.99 -10.33
N LYS A 50 -2.30 -6.42 -9.45
CA LYS A 50 -1.98 -5.14 -8.78
C LYS A 50 -1.30 -5.40 -7.45
N VAL A 51 -0.43 -4.49 -7.04
CA VAL A 51 0.28 -4.56 -5.77
C VAL A 51 -0.66 -4.23 -4.63
N VAL A 52 -0.59 -5.00 -3.54
CA VAL A 52 -1.05 -4.60 -2.21
C VAL A 52 0.09 -4.58 -1.19
N ARG A 53 -0.06 -3.76 -0.15
CA ARG A 53 0.90 -3.56 0.95
C ARG A 53 0.19 -3.65 2.30
N GLY A 54 0.95 -3.87 3.37
CA GLY A 54 0.50 -3.67 4.75
C GLY A 54 0.02 -4.92 5.50
N GLY A 55 -0.59 -5.90 4.83
CA GLY A 55 -1.13 -7.10 5.49
C GLY A 55 -2.47 -6.89 6.17
N ALA A 56 -3.25 -7.96 6.34
CA ALA A 56 -4.56 -7.91 6.97
C ALA A 56 -4.57 -8.44 8.42
N TRP A 57 -5.67 -8.20 9.14
CA TRP A 57 -5.89 -8.68 10.51
C TRP A 57 -5.92 -10.22 10.65
N THR A 58 -6.07 -10.94 9.53
CA THR A 58 -6.02 -12.40 9.48
C THR A 58 -4.63 -12.97 9.18
N ASP A 59 -3.67 -12.12 8.81
CA ASP A 59 -2.37 -12.55 8.33
C ASP A 59 -1.35 -12.75 9.45
N ALA A 60 -0.32 -13.56 9.15
CA ALA A 60 0.85 -13.67 10.02
C ALA A 60 1.68 -12.37 9.98
N ALA A 61 2.39 -12.07 11.06
CA ALA A 61 3.15 -10.82 11.22
C ALA A 61 4.26 -10.64 10.16
N GLU A 62 4.71 -11.71 9.52
CA GLU A 62 5.67 -11.67 8.42
C GLU A 62 5.13 -10.95 7.18
N LEU A 63 3.81 -11.02 6.95
CA LEU A 63 3.16 -10.38 5.82
C LEU A 63 2.87 -8.89 6.05
N THR A 64 2.99 -8.41 7.29
CA THR A 64 2.77 -7.00 7.65
C THR A 64 4.05 -6.16 7.64
N GLN A 65 5.18 -6.76 7.25
CA GLN A 65 6.46 -6.07 7.15
C GLN A 65 6.43 -4.99 6.06
N SER A 66 7.06 -3.85 6.32
CA SER A 66 6.97 -2.65 5.46
C SER A 66 7.48 -2.85 4.02
N PHE A 67 8.38 -3.81 3.81
CA PHE A 67 8.91 -4.14 2.48
C PHE A 67 8.11 -5.22 1.76
N PHE A 68 7.20 -5.92 2.46
CA PHE A 68 6.43 -7.00 1.87
C PHE A 68 5.45 -6.45 0.83
N ARG A 69 5.27 -7.20 -0.24
CA ARG A 69 4.34 -6.89 -1.32
C ARG A 69 3.70 -8.16 -1.82
N LEU A 70 2.43 -8.08 -2.14
CA LEU A 70 1.68 -9.17 -2.75
C LEU A 70 1.06 -8.68 -4.05
N GLY A 71 1.06 -9.54 -5.08
CA GLY A 71 0.30 -9.30 -6.31
C GLY A 71 -1.03 -10.03 -6.23
N ILE A 72 -2.15 -9.30 -6.36
CA ILE A 72 -3.50 -9.89 -6.35
C ILE A 72 -4.11 -9.90 -7.75
N TYR A 73 -4.74 -11.03 -8.10
CA TYR A 73 -5.56 -11.24 -9.29
C TYR A 73 -7.03 -11.53 -8.90
N PRO A 74 -8.04 -11.04 -9.64
CA PRO A 74 -7.93 -10.03 -10.69
C PRO A 74 -7.71 -8.62 -10.11
N PRO A 75 -7.34 -7.61 -10.93
CA PRO A 75 -7.24 -6.22 -10.48
C PRO A 75 -8.56 -5.62 -9.96
N THR A 76 -9.67 -6.32 -10.20
CA THR A 76 -11.02 -6.01 -9.71
C THR A 76 -11.39 -6.78 -8.45
N PHE A 77 -10.44 -7.49 -7.83
CA PHE A 77 -10.68 -8.26 -6.62
C PHE A 77 -11.17 -7.34 -5.48
N THR A 78 -12.20 -7.80 -4.77
CA THR A 78 -12.76 -7.11 -3.61
C THR A 78 -12.98 -8.12 -2.49
N HIS A 79 -12.62 -7.75 -1.27
CA HIS A 79 -12.75 -8.59 -0.09
C HIS A 79 -12.70 -7.70 1.15
N GLU A 80 -13.26 -8.15 2.27
CA GLU A 80 -13.26 -7.41 3.55
C GLU A 80 -11.86 -7.16 4.14
N VAL A 81 -10.84 -7.85 3.62
CA VAL A 81 -9.45 -7.73 4.07
C VAL A 81 -8.61 -6.85 3.13
N VAL A 82 -9.23 -6.27 2.09
CA VAL A 82 -8.54 -5.44 1.10
C VAL A 82 -9.30 -4.13 0.93
N GLY A 83 -8.60 -3.02 1.17
CA GLY A 83 -9.08 -1.67 0.92
C GLY A 83 -7.99 -0.83 0.26
N PHE A 84 -7.98 0.47 0.53
CA PHE A 84 -6.98 1.38 0.01
C PHE A 84 -6.92 2.64 0.88
N ARG A 85 -5.81 3.37 0.74
CA ARG A 85 -5.71 4.76 1.19
C ARG A 85 -5.29 5.64 0.02
N CYS A 86 -5.76 6.88 0.00
CA CYS A 86 -5.44 7.82 -1.06
C CYS A 86 -4.05 8.44 -0.83
N ALA A 87 -3.42 8.85 -1.93
CA ALA A 87 -2.25 9.71 -1.95
C ALA A 87 -2.50 10.85 -2.94
N CYS A 88 -1.80 11.97 -2.76
CA CYS A 88 -1.86 13.10 -3.66
C CYS A 88 -0.48 13.73 -3.83
N ASP A 89 -0.21 14.34 -4.99
CA ASP A 89 1.12 14.88 -5.30
C ASP A 89 1.45 16.13 -4.46
N ASP A 90 0.46 16.97 -4.19
CA ASP A 90 0.61 18.18 -3.37
C ASP A 90 -0.62 18.35 -2.46
N CYS A 91 -0.52 17.84 -1.23
CA CYS A 91 -1.63 17.85 -0.28
C CYS A 91 -1.66 19.11 0.61
N LEU A 92 -0.78 20.10 0.36
CA LEU A 92 -0.69 21.33 1.17
C LEU A 92 -1.80 22.36 0.87
N SER A 93 -2.73 22.07 -0.04
CA SER A 93 -3.79 23.01 -0.44
C SER A 93 -5.17 22.67 0.12
N VAL A 94 -5.34 21.67 0.99
CA VAL A 94 -6.63 21.43 1.64
C VAL A 94 -6.83 22.51 2.69
N PRO A 95 -7.77 23.46 2.53
CA PRO A 95 -8.05 24.44 3.57
C PRO A 95 -8.59 23.67 4.77
N GLU A 96 -8.02 23.88 5.95
CA GLU A 96 -8.68 23.52 7.20
C GLU A 96 -9.98 24.33 7.26
N THR A 97 -11.09 23.75 6.82
CA THR A 97 -12.41 24.30 7.10
C THR A 97 -12.71 24.00 8.55
N GLY A 98 -12.64 25.05 9.37
CA GLY A 98 -13.18 25.08 10.74
C GLY A 98 -14.69 25.13 10.79
#